data_AF-A0A354RAZ8-F1
#
_entry.id   AF-A0A354RAZ8-F1
#
_cell.length_a   1.000
_cell.length_b   1.000
_cell.length_c   1.000
_cell.angle_alpha   90.00
_cell.angle_beta   90.00
_cell.angle_gamma   90.00
#
_symmetry.space_group_name_H-M   'P 1'
#
loop_
_entity.id
_entity.type
_entity.pdbx_description
1 polymer ?
#
loop_
_entity_poly.entity_id
_entity_poly.type
_entity_poly.pdbx_seq_one_letter_code
_entity_poly.pdbx_strand_id
1 'polypeptide(L)'
;ACIGDGSKIFHHATVEGRVVMGAGNQVHSYATIGGLTHDLKYKGGNPGLKIGDDNVFREYVTAHVATDPADETIIGSKNVFLAYSHVA
;
A
#
# COMPACT_ATOMS: atom_id res chain seq x y z
N ALA A 1 -1.96 -8.96 4.95
CA ALA A 1 -1.31 -8.64 3.67
C ALA A 1 -0.72 -9.89 3.02
N CYS A 2 -0.79 -9.97 1.70
CA CYS A 2 -0.08 -10.94 0.85
C CYS A 2 1.00 -10.18 0.08
N ILE A 3 2.25 -10.61 0.19
CA ILE A 3 3.42 -9.93 -0.40
C ILE A 3 4.08 -10.90 -1.38
N GLY A 4 4.18 -10.49 -2.65
CA GLY A 4 4.76 -11.31 -3.70
C GLY A 4 6.27 -11.45 -3.60
N ASP A 5 6.79 -12.50 -4.25
CA ASP A 5 8.17 -12.92 -4.20
C ASP A 5 9.17 -11.81 -4.56
N GLY A 6 10.35 -11.84 -3.92
CA GLY A 6 11.42 -10.87 -4.17
C GLY A 6 11.14 -9.44 -3.67
N SER A 7 9.96 -9.16 -3.13
CA SER A 7 9.66 -7.88 -2.49
C SER A 7 10.50 -7.69 -1.22
N LYS A 8 10.90 -6.46 -0.95
CA LYS A 8 11.72 -6.06 0.20
C LYS A 8 10.97 -5.06 1.06
N ILE A 9 10.73 -5.44 2.30
CA ILE A 9 10.16 -4.57 3.33
C ILE A 9 11.33 -4.15 4.24
N PHE A 10 11.70 -2.87 4.19
CA PHE A 10 12.86 -2.35 4.93
C PHE A 10 12.52 -2.10 6.41
N HIS A 11 13.53 -1.73 7.22
CA HIS A 11 13.33 -1.52 8.65
C HIS A 11 12.17 -0.55 8.90
N HIS A 12 11.35 -0.78 9.93
CA HIS A 12 10.26 0.14 10.29
C HIS A 12 9.25 0.47 9.16
N ALA A 13 9.23 -0.26 8.04
CA ALA A 13 8.16 -0.17 7.07
C ALA A 13 6.95 -1.02 7.53
N THR A 14 5.75 -0.57 7.21
CA THR A 14 4.50 -1.26 7.56
C THR A 14 3.76 -1.65 6.28
N VAL A 15 3.38 -2.92 6.18
CA VAL A 15 2.40 -3.40 5.19
C VAL A 15 1.30 -4.11 5.96
N GLU A 16 0.12 -3.50 6.02
CA GLU A 16 -0.99 -3.96 6.85
C GLU A 16 -2.32 -4.05 6.06
N GLY A 17 -3.39 -4.45 6.75
CA GLY A 17 -4.72 -4.56 6.15
C GLY A 17 -4.84 -5.61 5.04
N ARG A 18 -5.89 -5.44 4.21
CA ARG A 18 -6.19 -6.27 3.04
C ARG A 18 -5.40 -5.77 1.83
N VAL A 19 -4.09 -5.98 1.89
CA VAL A 19 -3.16 -5.70 0.79
C VAL A 19 -2.85 -6.97 0.02
N VAL A 20 -2.93 -6.87 -1.31
CA VAL A 20 -2.34 -7.84 -2.26
C VAL A 20 -1.28 -7.12 -3.07
N MET A 21 -0.02 -7.43 -2.80
CA MET A 21 1.14 -6.82 -3.46
C MET A 21 1.84 -7.84 -4.35
N GLY A 22 2.15 -7.44 -5.57
CA GLY A 22 2.92 -8.22 -6.54
C GLY A 22 4.38 -8.45 -6.14
N ALA A 23 5.19 -8.92 -7.08
CA ALA A 23 6.59 -9.28 -6.89
C ALA A 23 7.53 -8.07 -6.99
N GLY A 24 8.74 -8.20 -6.42
CA GLY A 24 9.84 -7.24 -6.63
C GLY A 24 9.63 -5.83 -6.06
N ASN A 25 8.59 -5.60 -5.25
CA ASN A 25 8.31 -4.28 -4.68
C ASN A 25 9.31 -3.91 -3.58
N GLN A 26 9.62 -2.63 -3.44
CA GLN A 26 10.49 -2.10 -2.38
C GLN A 26 9.71 -1.12 -1.52
N VAL A 27 9.54 -1.43 -0.23
CA VAL A 27 8.84 -0.59 0.74
C VAL A 27 9.84 -0.07 1.76
N HIS A 28 10.33 1.15 1.54
CA HIS A 28 11.37 1.77 2.35
C HIS A 28 10.90 2.15 3.75
N SER A 29 11.86 2.44 4.61
CA SER A 29 11.64 2.68 6.03
C SER A 29 10.56 3.73 6.29
N TYR A 30 9.70 3.44 7.26
CA TYR A 30 8.59 4.31 7.69
C TYR A 30 7.52 4.58 6.62
N ALA A 31 7.55 3.88 5.48
CA ALA A 31 6.38 3.84 4.60
C ALA A 31 5.27 2.99 5.24
N THR A 32 4.03 3.45 5.09
CA THR A 32 2.82 2.77 5.58
C THR A 32 1.94 2.42 4.41
N ILE A 33 1.85 1.13 4.10
CA ILE A 33 1.10 0.58 2.98
C ILE A 33 -0.09 -0.24 3.50
N GLY A 34 -1.29 0.08 3.04
CA GLY A 34 -2.53 -0.60 3.43
C GLY A 34 -3.19 -0.03 4.68
N GLY A 35 -2.82 1.18 5.10
CA GLY A 35 -3.49 1.87 6.20
C GLY A 35 -4.97 2.10 5.88
N LEU A 36 -5.81 2.20 6.92
CA LEU A 36 -7.24 2.47 6.74
C LEU A 36 -7.46 3.83 6.06
N THR A 37 -8.49 3.95 5.21
CA THR A 37 -8.85 5.24 4.60
C THR A 37 -9.03 6.34 5.65
N HIS A 38 -8.68 7.57 5.28
CA HIS A 38 -8.96 8.77 6.08
C HIS A 38 -10.35 9.37 5.82
N ASP A 39 -11.14 8.77 4.92
CA ASP A 39 -12.49 9.25 4.62
C ASP A 39 -13.45 9.01 5.79
N LEU A 40 -14.05 10.09 6.29
CA LEU A 40 -15.05 10.06 7.37
C LEU A 40 -16.33 9.29 6.99
N LYS A 41 -16.52 8.98 5.71
CA LYS A 41 -17.62 8.14 5.24
C LYS A 41 -17.40 6.66 5.52
N TYR A 42 -16.20 6.22 5.89
CA TYR A 42 -15.94 4.82 6.23
C TYR A 42 -16.93 4.29 7.27
N LYS A 43 -17.62 3.18 6.97
CA LYS A 43 -18.64 2.56 7.83
C LYS A 43 -18.24 1.19 8.37
N GLY A 44 -16.94 0.84 8.33
CA GLY A 44 -16.48 -0.50 8.64
C GLY A 44 -16.36 -1.38 7.40
N GLY A 45 -15.95 -2.63 7.60
CA GLY A 45 -15.73 -3.60 6.52
C GLY A 45 -14.26 -3.96 6.33
N ASN A 46 -13.92 -4.48 5.14
CA ASN A 46 -12.57 -4.92 4.80
C ASN A 46 -12.18 -4.47 3.38
N PRO A 47 -12.10 -3.15 3.13
CA PRO A 47 -11.68 -2.60 1.85
C PRO A 47 -10.23 -2.98 1.51
N GLY A 48 -9.92 -3.05 0.22
CA GLY A 48 -8.63 -3.56 -0.25
C GLY A 48 -7.66 -2.49 -0.79
N LEU A 49 -6.41 -2.91 -0.92
CA LEU A 49 -5.38 -2.24 -1.72
C LEU A 49 -4.66 -3.29 -2.56
N LYS A 50 -4.68 -3.12 -3.88
CA LYS A 50 -4.01 -3.98 -4.85
C LYS A 50 -2.83 -3.25 -5.47
N ILE A 51 -1.64 -3.85 -5.38
CA ILE A 51 -0.38 -3.28 -5.86
C ILE A 51 0.24 -4.25 -6.85
N GLY A 52 0.67 -3.73 -8.01
CA GLY A 52 1.40 -4.49 -9.03
C GLY A 52 2.83 -4.84 -8.62
N ASP A 53 3.70 -4.98 -9.62
CA ASP A 53 5.08 -5.46 -9.47
C ASP A 53 6.10 -4.32 -9.57
N ASP A 54 7.29 -4.54 -9.01
CA ASP A 54 8.48 -3.69 -9.18
C ASP A 54 8.27 -2.20 -8.83
N ASN A 55 7.38 -1.88 -7.90
CA ASN A 55 7.23 -0.51 -7.41
C ASN A 55 8.26 -0.17 -6.34
N VAL A 56 8.61 1.10 -6.24
CA VAL A 56 9.46 1.64 -5.16
C VAL A 56 8.66 2.67 -4.37
N PHE A 57 8.35 2.33 -3.13
CA PHE A 57 7.75 3.22 -2.15
C PHE A 57 8.85 3.76 -1.25
N ARG A 58 9.21 5.03 -1.42
CA ARG A 58 10.23 5.69 -0.61
C ARG A 58 9.73 5.98 0.80
N GLU A 59 10.63 6.51 1.62
CA GLU A 59 10.43 6.75 3.03
C GLU A 59 9.18 7.61 3.29
N TYR A 60 8.40 7.27 4.31
CA TYR A 60 7.16 7.98 4.67
C TYR A 60 6.08 8.05 3.58
N VAL A 61 6.15 7.23 2.53
CA VAL A 61 5.02 7.07 1.62
C VAL A 61 3.85 6.46 2.38
N THR A 62 2.66 7.01 2.18
CA THR A 62 1.42 6.47 2.73
C THR A 62 0.50 6.04 1.59
N ALA A 63 0.00 4.82 1.65
CA ALA A 63 -0.98 4.30 0.68
C ALA A 63 -2.11 3.61 1.43
N HIS A 64 -3.33 4.08 1.22
CA HIS A 64 -4.50 3.64 1.97
C HIS A 64 -5.41 2.74 1.13
N VAL A 65 -6.17 1.90 1.83
CA VAL A 65 -7.25 1.11 1.23
C VAL A 65 -8.43 2.01 0.85
N ALA A 66 -9.31 1.51 -0.03
CA ALA A 66 -10.54 2.21 -0.40
C ALA A 66 -11.49 2.45 0.80
N THR A 67 -12.52 3.28 0.59
CA THR A 67 -13.54 3.55 1.60
C THR A 67 -14.60 2.46 1.68
N ASP A 68 -15.10 1.98 0.53
CA ASP A 68 -16.13 0.94 0.48
C ASP A 68 -15.49 -0.46 0.52
N PRO A 69 -16.01 -1.41 1.33
CA PRO A 69 -15.50 -2.78 1.37
C PRO A 69 -15.55 -3.54 0.04
N ALA A 70 -16.40 -3.13 -0.91
CA ALA A 70 -16.47 -3.70 -2.26
C ALA A 70 -15.37 -3.17 -3.19
N ASP A 71 -14.69 -2.09 -2.81
CA ASP A 71 -13.69 -1.40 -3.63
C ASP A 71 -12.26 -1.70 -3.19
N GLU A 72 -11.33 -1.41 -4.10
CA GLU A 72 -9.90 -1.49 -3.86
C GLU A 72 -9.19 -0.24 -4.39
N THR A 73 -8.24 0.30 -3.63
CA THR A 73 -7.25 1.21 -4.20
C THR A 73 -6.32 0.40 -5.09
N ILE A 74 -6.05 0.84 -6.31
CA ILE A 74 -5.24 0.09 -7.29
C ILE A 74 -4.00 0.88 -7.68
N ILE A 75 -2.83 0.31 -7.41
CA ILE A 75 -1.53 0.80 -7.84
C ILE A 75 -0.95 -0.18 -8.86
N GLY A 76 -0.52 0.33 -10.01
CA GLY A 76 0.06 -0.48 -11.09
C GLY A 76 1.47 -1.01 -10.79
N SER A 77 2.24 -1.29 -11.84
CA SER A 77 3.62 -1.78 -11.74
C SER A 77 4.64 -0.71 -12.16
N LYS A 78 5.90 -0.86 -11.72
CA LYS A 78 7.05 -0.04 -12.13
C LYS A 78 6.92 1.46 -11.82
N ASN A 79 6.20 1.80 -10.75
CA ASN A 79 6.09 3.16 -10.26
C ASN A 79 7.20 3.48 -9.25
N VAL A 80 7.51 4.76 -9.13
CA VAL A 80 8.37 5.27 -8.06
C VAL A 80 7.61 6.36 -7.32
N PHE A 81 7.23 6.07 -6.07
CA PHE A 81 6.62 7.03 -5.16
C PHE A 81 7.72 7.64 -4.30
N LEU A 82 7.99 8.94 -4.50
CA LEU A 82 9.01 9.65 -3.74
C LEU A 82 8.56 9.87 -2.29
N ALA A 83 9.52 10.17 -1.43
CA ALA A 83 9.26 10.30 0.00
C ALA A 83 8.12 11.30 0.26
N TYR A 84 7.28 10.98 1.25
CA TYR A 84 6.06 11.72 1.59
C TYR A 84 4.94 11.74 0.54
N SER A 85 5.01 10.92 -0.51
CA SER A 85 3.84 10.73 -1.39
C SER A 85 2.67 10.12 -0.62
N HIS A 86 1.45 10.55 -0.96
CA HIS A 86 0.22 10.04 -0.37
C HIS A 86 -0.71 9.51 -1.46
N VAL A 87 -1.09 8.24 -1.35
CA VAL A 87 -2.16 7.61 -2.13
C VAL A 87 -3.34 7.44 -1.18
N ALA A 88 -4.39 8.24 -1.42
CA ALA A 88 -5.59 8.29 -0.60
C ALA A 88 -6.47 7.06 -0.75
#